data_AF-A0A7J3TU88-F1
#
_entry.id   AF-A0A7J3TU88-F1
#
_cell.length_a   1.000
_cell.length_b   1.000
_cell.length_c   1.000
_cell.angle_alpha   90.00
_cell.angle_beta   90.00
_cell.angle_gamma   90.00
#
_symmetry.space_group_name_H-M   'P 1'
#
loop_
_entity.id
_entity.type
_entity.pdbx_description
1 polymer ?
#
loop_
_entity_poly.entity_id
_entity_poly.type
_entity_poly.pdbx_seq_one_letter_code
_entity_poly.pdbx_strand_id
1 'polypeptide(L)'
;MGFDVTRYYKRLFKIPSLSVILAEHIILGLIFGLYIGGLNFEYCLKGLITFTATSLLADSVTRLLCRSEPLLNFRRISGLTLFSNLAVLVSSLIFTPLRYLGFSTDRILLMGFPPSMALRFMVFKTLAFKESYSLLSVVQPLTCLLTLIYIYDLTVHSTLPIALLVTLLTAHVYLSLVGREAKSITGFNGLALFRAFL
;
A
#
# COMPACT_ATOMS: atom_id res chain seq x y z
N MET A 1 -33.50 -24.83 -4.43
CA MET A 1 -32.57 -24.11 -3.54
C MET A 1 -31.68 -23.23 -4.41
N GLY A 2 -31.93 -21.92 -4.44
CA GLY A 2 -31.14 -21.00 -5.27
C GLY A 2 -29.71 -20.91 -4.74
N PHE A 3 -28.73 -21.10 -5.61
CA PHE A 3 -27.33 -20.85 -5.30
C PHE A 3 -27.20 -19.33 -5.05
N ASP A 4 -27.03 -18.93 -3.79
CA ASP A 4 -26.82 -17.52 -3.44
C ASP A 4 -25.39 -17.16 -3.85
N VAL A 5 -25.24 -16.84 -5.13
CA VAL A 5 -23.99 -16.47 -5.81
C VAL A 5 -23.27 -15.39 -5.00
N THR A 6 -24.01 -14.42 -4.46
CA THR A 6 -23.51 -13.37 -3.56
C THR A 6 -22.87 -13.91 -2.29
N ARG A 7 -23.49 -14.90 -1.64
CA ARG A 7 -22.94 -15.54 -0.44
C ARG A 7 -21.72 -16.41 -0.73
N TYR A 8 -21.70 -17.04 -1.91
CA TYR A 8 -20.55 -17.81 -2.39
C TYR A 8 -19.34 -16.91 -2.70
N TYR A 9 -19.54 -15.81 -3.44
CA TYR A 9 -18.48 -14.84 -3.73
C TYR A 9 -18.01 -14.09 -2.48
N LYS A 10 -18.89 -13.76 -1.53
CA LYS A 10 -18.49 -13.20 -0.22
C LYS A 10 -17.61 -14.15 0.60
N ARG A 11 -17.75 -15.48 0.43
CA ARG A 11 -16.87 -16.46 1.07
C ARG A 11 -15.51 -16.57 0.38
N LEU A 12 -15.45 -16.40 -0.94
CA LEU A 12 -14.22 -16.42 -1.73
C LEU A 12 -13.31 -15.23 -1.45
N PHE A 13 -13.88 -14.04 -1.20
CA PHE A 13 -13.12 -12.82 -0.90
C PHE A 13 -13.08 -12.49 0.61
N LYS A 14 -12.80 -13.49 1.45
CA LYS A 14 -12.63 -13.27 2.90
C LYS A 14 -11.27 -12.65 3.19
N ILE A 15 -11.30 -11.39 3.63
CA ILE A 15 -10.16 -10.71 4.25
C ILE A 15 -9.94 -11.30 5.66
N PRO A 16 -8.70 -11.51 6.11
CA PRO A 16 -8.40 -11.97 7.46
C PRO A 16 -9.04 -11.11 8.56
N SER A 17 -9.14 -11.66 9.77
CA SER A 17 -9.61 -10.88 10.92
C SER A 17 -8.67 -9.71 11.22
N LEU A 18 -9.18 -8.66 11.87
CA LEU A 18 -8.35 -7.51 12.23
C LEU A 18 -7.18 -7.92 13.13
N SER A 19 -7.39 -8.86 14.06
CA SER A 19 -6.32 -9.39 14.93
C SER A 19 -5.16 -10.01 14.14
N VAL A 20 -5.47 -10.78 13.09
CA VAL A 20 -4.45 -11.38 12.22
C VAL A 20 -3.69 -10.29 11.47
N ILE A 21 -4.41 -9.32 10.88
CA ILE A 21 -3.77 -8.21 10.16
C ILE A 21 -2.84 -7.42 11.08
N LEU A 22 -3.25 -7.14 12.33
CA LEU A 22 -2.42 -6.42 13.29
C LEU A 22 -1.18 -7.21 13.68
N ALA A 23 -1.31 -8.53 13.92
CA ALA A 23 -0.17 -9.39 14.18
C ALA A 23 0.81 -9.42 12.99
N GLU A 24 0.29 -9.48 11.77
CA GLU A 24 1.10 -9.45 10.55
C GLU A 24 1.83 -8.11 10.36
N HIS A 25 1.24 -6.98 10.77
CA HIS A 25 1.96 -5.69 10.78
C HIS A 25 3.15 -5.70 11.74
N ILE A 26 2.99 -6.32 12.92
CA ILE A 26 4.08 -6.45 13.90
C ILE A 26 5.19 -7.31 13.32
N ILE A 27 4.84 -8.48 12.77
CA ILE A 27 5.79 -9.39 12.14
C ILE A 27 6.52 -8.69 10.99
N LEU A 28 5.79 -8.00 10.11
CA LEU A 28 6.38 -7.30 8.97
C LEU A 28 7.33 -6.17 9.43
N GLY A 29 6.95 -5.40 10.46
CA GLY A 29 7.81 -4.38 11.04
C GLY A 29 9.11 -4.95 11.60
N LEU A 30 9.04 -6.10 12.28
CA LEU A 30 10.23 -6.82 12.74
C LEU A 30 11.10 -7.28 11.57
N ILE A 31 10.51 -7.86 10.52
CA ILE A 31 11.25 -8.31 9.33
C ILE A 31 11.97 -7.14 8.65
N PHE A 32 11.34 -5.96 8.56
CA PHE A 32 11.99 -4.77 8.04
C PHE A 32 13.20 -4.35 8.89
N GLY A 33 13.07 -4.36 10.21
CA GLY A 33 14.18 -4.07 11.11
C GLY A 33 15.34 -5.04 10.91
N LEU A 34 15.04 -6.34 10.83
CA LEU A 34 16.02 -7.39 10.54
C LEU A 34 16.68 -7.21 9.17
N TYR A 35 15.92 -6.82 8.14
CA TYR A 35 16.45 -6.60 6.80
C TYR A 35 17.44 -5.43 6.74
N ILE A 36 17.19 -4.35 7.50
CA ILE A 36 18.04 -3.15 7.48
C ILE A 36 19.29 -3.34 8.32
N GLY A 37 19.18 -3.88 9.54
CA GLY A 37 20.29 -3.92 10.50
C GLY A 37 20.56 -5.25 11.18
N GLY A 38 20.00 -6.35 10.67
CA GLY A 38 20.20 -7.69 11.23
C GLY A 38 19.55 -7.88 12.60
N LEU A 39 20.08 -8.82 13.40
CA LEU A 39 19.53 -9.21 14.72
C LEU A 39 19.74 -8.16 15.84
N ASN A 40 19.86 -6.88 15.49
CA ASN A 40 19.99 -5.80 16.46
C ASN A 40 18.60 -5.31 16.90
N PHE A 41 18.36 -5.32 18.22
CA PHE A 41 17.12 -4.88 18.83
C PHE A 41 16.72 -3.46 18.43
N GLU A 42 17.69 -2.54 18.31
CA GLU A 42 17.43 -1.15 17.91
C GLU A 42 16.79 -1.09 16.52
N TYR A 43 17.29 -1.87 15.57
CA TYR A 43 16.76 -1.92 14.22
C TYR A 43 15.39 -2.58 14.15
N CYS A 44 15.15 -3.63 14.95
CA CYS A 44 13.81 -4.21 15.12
C CYS A 44 12.80 -3.16 15.64
N LEU A 45 13.20 -2.37 16.64
CA LEU A 45 12.35 -1.31 17.20
C LEU A 45 12.09 -0.21 16.16
N LYS A 46 13.12 0.25 15.45
CA LYS A 46 12.98 1.22 14.35
C LYS A 46 12.07 0.69 13.24
N GLY A 47 12.15 -0.60 12.93
CA GLY A 47 11.28 -1.29 11.98
C GLY A 47 9.81 -1.30 12.42
N LEU A 48 9.54 -1.63 13.68
CA LEU A 48 8.20 -1.56 14.27
C LEU A 48 7.65 -0.13 14.27
N ILE A 49 8.45 0.87 14.64
CA ILE A 49 8.01 2.27 14.62
C ILE A 49 7.62 2.68 13.20
N THR A 50 8.49 2.39 12.23
CA THR A 50 8.33 2.84 10.84
C THR A 50 7.22 2.11 10.08
N PHE A 51 7.17 0.78 10.15
CA PHE A 51 6.27 -0.02 9.31
C PHE A 51 5.05 -0.57 10.04
N THR A 52 5.03 -0.53 11.38
CA THR A 52 3.85 -0.91 12.18
C THR A 52 3.16 0.34 12.71
N ALA A 53 3.80 1.09 13.62
CA ALA A 53 3.15 2.19 14.33
C ALA A 53 2.75 3.34 13.39
N THR A 54 3.68 3.84 12.57
CA THR A 54 3.39 4.90 11.58
C THR A 54 2.31 4.46 10.59
N SER A 55 2.34 3.20 10.16
CA SER A 55 1.34 2.64 9.24
C SER A 55 -0.07 2.63 9.86
N LEU A 56 -0.23 2.12 11.08
CA LEU A 56 -1.53 2.07 11.76
C LEU A 56 -2.06 3.47 12.12
N LEU A 57 -1.17 4.42 12.42
CA LEU A 57 -1.54 5.82 12.63
C LEU A 57 -2.06 6.45 11.32
N ALA A 58 -1.35 6.25 10.21
CA ALA A 58 -1.78 6.73 8.90
C ALA A 58 -3.12 6.12 8.47
N ASP A 59 -3.34 4.83 8.76
CA ASP A 59 -4.62 4.16 8.49
C ASP A 59 -5.76 4.72 9.31
N SER A 60 -5.50 5.03 10.59
CA SER A 60 -6.49 5.64 11.49
C SER A 60 -6.90 7.01 10.97
N VAL A 61 -5.94 7.85 10.60
CA VAL A 61 -6.20 9.16 9.97
C VAL A 61 -6.98 9.00 8.67
N THR A 62 -6.56 8.09 7.80
CA THR A 62 -7.22 7.83 6.52
C THR A 62 -8.67 7.38 6.74
N ARG A 63 -8.91 6.50 7.72
CA ARG A 63 -10.26 6.03 8.07
C ARG A 63 -11.14 7.15 8.63
N LEU A 64 -10.57 8.07 9.41
CA LEU A 64 -11.31 9.23 9.93
C LEU A 64 -11.76 10.14 8.79
N LEU A 65 -10.89 10.39 7.81
CA LEU A 65 -11.17 11.22 6.65
C LEU A 65 -12.14 10.56 5.65
N CYS A 66 -12.08 9.23 5.52
CA CYS A 66 -12.98 8.43 4.66
C CYS A 66 -14.20 7.88 5.42
N ARG A 67 -14.67 8.52 6.50
CA ARG A 67 -15.69 7.89 7.36
C ARG A 67 -17.02 7.57 6.70
N SER A 68 -17.34 8.27 5.62
CA SER A 68 -18.54 8.09 4.80
C SER A 68 -18.42 6.97 3.77
N GLU A 69 -17.24 6.36 3.61
CA GLU A 69 -16.97 5.34 2.60
C GLU A 69 -17.14 3.92 3.20
N PRO A 70 -18.21 3.19 2.87
CA PRO A 70 -18.51 1.90 3.51
C PRO A 70 -17.48 0.81 3.13
N LEU A 71 -16.90 0.91 1.93
CA LEU A 71 -15.90 -0.05 1.42
C LEU A 71 -14.50 0.17 2.00
N LEU A 72 -14.23 1.35 2.56
CA LEU A 72 -12.94 1.74 3.15
C LEU A 72 -12.99 1.69 4.69
N ASN A 73 -13.35 0.53 5.24
CA ASN A 73 -13.25 0.32 6.68
C ASN A 73 -11.79 0.11 7.13
N PHE A 74 -11.53 0.30 8.43
CA PHE A 74 -10.18 0.20 8.99
C PHE A 74 -9.50 -1.13 8.66
N ARG A 75 -10.22 -2.25 8.78
CA ARG A 75 -9.70 -3.58 8.46
C ARG A 75 -9.18 -3.68 7.02
N ARG A 76 -9.93 -3.13 6.05
CA ARG A 76 -9.55 -3.12 4.63
C ARG A 76 -8.39 -2.18 4.36
N ILE A 77 -8.40 -0.99 4.98
CA ILE A 77 -7.32 -0.02 4.87
C ILE A 77 -6.02 -0.63 5.41
N SER A 78 -6.05 -1.24 6.59
CA SER A 78 -4.87 -1.90 7.17
C SER A 78 -4.44 -3.13 6.39
N GLY A 79 -5.36 -3.97 5.90
CA GLY A 79 -4.97 -5.07 5.01
C GLY A 79 -4.26 -4.58 3.75
N LEU A 80 -4.72 -3.47 3.17
CA LEU A 80 -4.05 -2.83 2.03
C LEU A 80 -2.68 -2.25 2.42
N THR A 81 -2.56 -1.66 3.60
CA THR A 81 -1.29 -1.15 4.15
C THR A 81 -0.27 -2.26 4.33
N LEU A 82 -0.69 -3.40 4.87
CA LEU A 82 0.16 -4.58 5.00
C LEU A 82 0.70 -5.02 3.63
N PHE A 83 -0.18 -5.13 2.63
CA PHE A 83 0.23 -5.53 1.28
C PHE A 83 1.14 -4.48 0.62
N SER A 84 0.89 -3.19 0.86
CA SER A 84 1.73 -2.08 0.43
C SER A 84 3.14 -2.17 1.00
N ASN A 85 3.25 -2.41 2.32
CA ASN A 85 4.54 -2.58 2.99
C ASN A 85 5.25 -3.86 2.52
N LEU A 86 4.49 -4.94 2.25
CA LEU A 86 5.04 -6.15 1.67
C LEU A 86 5.62 -5.88 0.27
N ALA A 87 4.96 -5.06 -0.55
CA ALA A 87 5.48 -4.65 -1.85
C ALA A 87 6.82 -3.88 -1.72
N VAL A 88 6.95 -3.02 -0.69
CA VAL A 88 8.23 -2.35 -0.39
C VAL A 88 9.30 -3.40 -0.05
N LEU A 89 8.99 -4.34 0.85
CA LEU A 89 9.94 -5.37 1.29
C LEU A 89 10.39 -6.27 0.13
N VAL A 90 9.44 -6.81 -0.61
CA VAL A 90 9.69 -7.71 -1.73
C VAL A 90 10.51 -7.01 -2.82
N SER A 91 10.16 -5.77 -3.15
CA SER A 91 10.95 -4.97 -4.11
C SER A 91 12.39 -4.79 -3.61
N SER A 92 12.56 -4.45 -2.33
CA SER A 92 13.88 -4.28 -1.72
C SER A 92 14.71 -5.57 -1.76
N LEU A 93 14.08 -6.73 -1.49
CA LEU A 93 14.72 -8.04 -1.58
C LEU A 93 15.11 -8.39 -3.02
N ILE A 94 14.23 -8.15 -3.99
CA ILE A 94 14.52 -8.37 -5.43
C ILE A 94 15.73 -7.55 -5.88
N PHE A 95 15.85 -6.31 -5.40
CA PHE A 95 16.95 -5.40 -5.76
C PHE A 95 18.18 -5.52 -4.85
N THR A 96 18.17 -6.42 -3.86
CA THR A 96 19.33 -6.65 -2.97
C THR A 96 20.61 -7.04 -3.73
N PRO A 97 20.58 -7.84 -4.82
CA PRO A 97 21.78 -8.12 -5.61
C PRO A 97 22.49 -6.88 -6.18
N LEU A 98 21.80 -5.73 -6.30
CA LEU A 98 22.44 -4.48 -6.73
C LEU A 98 23.49 -3.98 -5.73
N ARG A 99 23.48 -4.46 -4.48
CA ARG A 99 24.56 -4.18 -3.51
C ARG A 99 25.93 -4.61 -4.03
N TYR A 100 26.00 -5.71 -4.79
CA TYR A 100 27.27 -6.17 -5.40
C TYR A 100 27.79 -5.21 -6.48
N LEU A 101 26.93 -4.33 -7.00
CA LEU A 101 27.28 -3.27 -7.95
C LEU A 101 27.53 -1.91 -7.27
N GLY A 102 27.61 -1.88 -5.94
CA GLY A 102 27.88 -0.66 -5.16
C GLY A 102 26.65 0.20 -4.83
N PHE A 103 25.43 -0.31 -5.04
CA PHE A 103 24.22 0.40 -4.59
C PHE A 103 24.06 0.28 -3.07
N SER A 104 23.84 1.41 -2.39
CA SER A 104 23.60 1.42 -0.95
C SER A 104 22.25 0.77 -0.61
N THR A 105 22.18 0.19 0.60
CA THR A 105 20.94 -0.36 1.19
C THR A 105 19.78 0.63 1.11
N ASP A 106 20.06 1.89 1.41
CA ASP A 106 19.08 2.98 1.43
C ASP A 106 18.45 3.15 0.06
N ARG A 107 19.26 3.20 -1.01
CA ARG A 107 18.77 3.35 -2.39
C ARG A 107 17.89 2.19 -2.80
N ILE A 108 18.29 0.96 -2.43
CA ILE A 108 17.52 -0.25 -2.71
C ILE A 108 16.17 -0.24 -1.98
N LEU A 109 16.16 0.19 -0.72
CA LEU A 109 14.93 0.28 0.08
C LEU A 109 13.96 1.32 -0.48
N LEU A 110 14.48 2.47 -0.93
CA LEU A 110 13.70 3.55 -1.53
C LEU A 110 13.03 3.11 -2.86
N MET A 111 13.59 2.14 -3.59
CA MET A 111 12.98 1.58 -4.81
C MET A 111 11.66 0.84 -4.55
N GLY A 112 11.39 0.43 -3.31
CA GLY A 112 10.14 -0.25 -2.95
C GLY A 112 8.94 0.68 -2.78
N PHE A 113 9.15 1.99 -2.60
CA PHE A 113 8.06 2.95 -2.37
C PHE A 113 7.20 3.25 -3.60
N PRO A 114 7.74 3.38 -4.83
CA PRO A 114 6.92 3.54 -6.03
C PRO A 114 5.87 2.44 -6.24
N PRO A 115 6.20 1.13 -6.25
CA PRO A 115 5.18 0.08 -6.43
C PRO A 115 4.15 0.03 -5.28
N SER A 116 4.60 0.29 -4.04
CA SER A 116 3.72 0.41 -2.87
C SER A 116 2.68 1.54 -3.05
N MET A 117 3.13 2.71 -3.48
CA MET A 117 2.27 3.86 -3.74
C MET A 117 1.33 3.63 -4.93
N ALA A 118 1.82 3.03 -6.02
CA ALA A 118 1.01 2.65 -7.17
C ALA A 118 -0.15 1.73 -6.77
N LEU A 119 0.15 0.71 -5.97
CA LEU A 119 -0.82 -0.29 -5.53
C LEU A 119 -1.93 0.35 -4.69
N ARG A 120 -1.57 1.14 -3.69
CA ARG A 120 -2.58 1.85 -2.86
C ARG A 120 -3.40 2.79 -3.70
N PHE A 121 -2.76 3.57 -4.58
CA PHE A 121 -3.46 4.50 -5.45
C PHE A 121 -4.47 3.79 -6.33
N MET A 122 -4.08 2.66 -6.93
CA MET A 122 -4.98 1.85 -7.74
C MET A 122 -6.18 1.38 -6.92
N VAL A 123 -5.97 0.78 -5.75
CA VAL A 123 -7.05 0.27 -4.90
C VAL A 123 -7.99 1.38 -4.40
N PHE A 124 -7.46 2.54 -4.02
CA PHE A 124 -8.31 3.65 -3.61
C PHE A 124 -9.08 4.24 -4.79
N LYS A 125 -8.45 4.40 -5.96
CA LYS A 125 -9.11 4.90 -7.17
C LYS A 125 -10.20 3.91 -7.63
N THR A 126 -10.01 2.61 -7.42
CA THR A 126 -11.01 1.59 -7.75
C THR A 126 -12.14 1.50 -6.72
N LEU A 127 -11.88 1.62 -5.41
CA LEU A 127 -12.88 1.38 -4.37
C LEU A 127 -13.60 2.63 -3.86
N ALA A 128 -12.96 3.81 -3.86
CA ALA A 128 -13.54 5.02 -3.25
C ALA A 128 -14.68 5.60 -4.10
N PHE A 129 -15.85 5.82 -3.51
CA PHE A 129 -16.98 6.46 -4.18
C PHE A 129 -16.64 7.88 -4.62
N LYS A 130 -15.95 8.63 -3.77
CA LYS A 130 -15.44 9.96 -4.11
C LYS A 130 -13.99 9.93 -4.61
N GLU A 131 -13.75 10.46 -5.81
CA GLU A 131 -12.40 10.50 -6.42
C GLU A 131 -11.36 11.21 -5.55
N SER A 132 -11.76 12.24 -4.78
CA SER A 132 -10.85 12.98 -3.90
C SER A 132 -10.18 12.10 -2.84
N TYR A 133 -10.79 10.97 -2.45
CA TYR A 133 -10.19 10.06 -1.48
C TYR A 133 -9.03 9.25 -2.06
N SER A 134 -8.90 9.18 -3.39
CA SER A 134 -7.73 8.56 -4.03
C SER A 134 -6.41 9.23 -3.63
N LEU A 135 -6.44 10.52 -3.30
CA LEU A 135 -5.27 11.25 -2.81
C LEU A 135 -4.82 10.77 -1.42
N LEU A 136 -5.73 10.25 -0.59
CA LEU A 136 -5.38 9.73 0.74
C LEU A 136 -4.57 8.42 0.66
N SER A 137 -4.54 7.78 -0.51
CA SER A 137 -3.73 6.58 -0.72
C SER A 137 -2.23 6.82 -0.48
N VAL A 138 -1.74 8.05 -0.71
CA VAL A 138 -0.33 8.41 -0.57
C VAL A 138 0.08 8.67 0.89
N VAL A 139 -0.87 8.87 1.80
CA VAL A 139 -0.59 9.27 3.18
C VAL A 139 0.30 8.24 3.87
N GLN A 140 -0.09 6.97 3.86
CA GLN A 140 0.67 5.90 4.52
C GLN A 140 2.08 5.67 3.93
N PRO A 141 2.27 5.50 2.61
CA PRO A 141 3.61 5.30 2.08
C PRO A 141 4.51 6.52 2.28
N LEU A 142 3.95 7.75 2.22
CA LEU A 142 4.72 8.96 2.49
C LEU A 142 5.10 9.10 3.97
N THR A 143 4.20 8.82 4.92
CA THR A 143 4.55 8.88 6.33
C THR A 143 5.59 7.83 6.69
N CYS A 144 5.48 6.61 6.17
CA CYS A 144 6.51 5.59 6.36
C CYS A 144 7.84 6.01 5.73
N LEU A 145 7.84 6.59 4.53
CA LEU A 145 9.04 7.13 3.89
C LEU A 145 9.68 8.24 4.73
N LEU A 146 8.90 9.18 5.23
CA LEU A 146 9.39 10.26 6.10
C LEU A 146 10.00 9.69 7.38
N THR A 147 9.28 8.80 8.08
CA THR A 147 9.81 8.15 9.27
C THR A 147 11.09 7.39 8.98
N LEU A 148 11.18 6.71 7.84
CA LEU A 148 12.38 6.01 7.41
C LEU A 148 13.57 6.97 7.23
N ILE A 149 13.36 8.11 6.57
CA ILE A 149 14.40 9.14 6.36
C ILE A 149 14.89 9.69 7.69
N TYR A 150 13.98 9.99 8.62
CA TYR A 150 14.34 10.60 9.91
C TYR A 150 14.91 9.62 10.94
N ILE A 151 14.45 8.36 10.96
CA ILE A 151 14.87 7.38 11.97
C ILE A 151 16.16 6.65 11.57
N TYR A 152 16.40 6.49 10.27
CA TYR A 152 17.56 5.79 9.71
C TYR A 152 18.56 6.72 9.03
N ASP A 153 18.36 8.03 9.10
CA ASP A 153 19.21 9.06 8.49
C ASP A 153 19.51 8.79 7.00
N LEU A 154 18.49 8.33 6.26
CA LEU A 154 18.68 7.88 4.89
C LEU A 154 18.90 9.06 3.95
N THR A 155 19.87 8.88 3.06
CA THR A 155 20.12 9.84 1.98
C THR A 155 19.10 9.67 0.85
N VAL A 156 18.24 10.67 0.68
CA VAL A 156 17.26 10.69 -0.40
C VAL A 156 17.87 11.28 -1.66
N HIS A 157 17.83 10.51 -2.75
CA HIS A 157 18.19 11.04 -4.06
C HIS A 157 17.08 11.96 -4.59
N SER A 158 17.45 13.06 -5.24
CA SER A 158 16.53 14.06 -5.79
C SER A 158 15.54 13.52 -6.82
N THR A 159 15.79 12.32 -7.36
CA THR A 159 14.92 11.64 -8.33
C THR A 159 13.79 10.85 -7.68
N LEU A 160 13.81 10.59 -6.37
CA LEU A 160 12.76 9.82 -5.70
C LEU A 160 11.37 10.48 -5.82
N PRO A 161 11.19 11.79 -5.55
CA PRO A 161 9.90 12.46 -5.75
C PRO A 161 9.40 12.36 -7.19
N ILE A 162 10.32 12.46 -8.16
CA ILE A 162 10.00 12.33 -9.59
C ILE A 162 9.51 10.90 -9.88
N ALA A 163 10.20 9.88 -9.37
CA ALA A 163 9.79 8.49 -9.54
C ALA A 163 8.41 8.20 -8.93
N LEU A 164 8.12 8.73 -7.74
CA LEU A 164 6.80 8.60 -7.10
C LEU A 164 5.71 9.27 -7.93
N LEU A 165 5.96 10.49 -8.40
CA LEU A 165 5.01 11.25 -9.23
C LEU A 165 4.74 10.55 -10.57
N VAL A 166 5.79 10.13 -11.27
CA VAL A 166 5.67 9.41 -12.56
C VAL A 166 4.88 8.12 -12.34
N THR A 167 5.16 7.39 -11.26
CA THR A 167 4.45 6.15 -10.95
C THR A 167 2.96 6.36 -10.70
N LEU A 168 2.59 7.41 -9.93
CA LEU A 168 1.19 7.79 -9.72
C LEU A 168 0.51 8.20 -11.03
N LEU A 169 1.21 8.96 -11.88
CA LEU A 169 0.70 9.37 -13.18
C LEU A 169 0.47 8.15 -14.07
N THR A 170 1.41 7.23 -14.16
CA THR A 170 1.27 5.99 -14.94
C THR A 170 0.09 5.16 -14.45
N ALA A 171 -0.04 4.96 -13.13
CA ALA A 171 -1.19 4.25 -12.56
C ALA A 171 -2.51 4.96 -12.85
N HIS A 172 -2.52 6.30 -12.78
CA HIS A 172 -3.69 7.10 -13.13
C HIS A 172 -4.08 6.92 -14.60
N VAL A 173 -3.14 7.07 -15.53
CA VAL A 173 -3.38 6.93 -16.98
C VAL A 173 -3.89 5.53 -17.29
N TYR A 174 -3.23 4.49 -16.77
CA TYR A 174 -3.65 3.11 -16.95
C TYR A 174 -5.11 2.89 -16.53
N LEU A 175 -5.47 3.28 -15.30
CA LEU A 175 -6.84 3.12 -14.82
C LEU A 175 -7.86 3.94 -15.61
N SER A 176 -7.46 5.11 -16.10
CA SER A 176 -8.34 5.95 -16.94
C SER A 176 -8.56 5.32 -18.32
N LEU A 177 -7.55 4.68 -18.92
CA LEU A 177 -7.69 3.94 -20.18
C LEU A 177 -8.58 2.70 -20.02
N VAL A 178 -8.32 1.88 -19.00
CA VAL A 178 -9.14 0.70 -18.68
C VAL A 178 -10.58 1.11 -18.37
N GLY A 179 -10.79 2.19 -17.64
CA GLY A 179 -12.14 2.72 -17.35
C GLY A 179 -12.88 3.19 -18.60
N ARG A 180 -12.19 3.79 -19.58
CA ARG A 180 -12.76 4.22 -20.87
C ARG A 180 -13.17 3.02 -21.71
N GLU A 181 -12.31 2.02 -21.84
CA GLU A 181 -12.63 0.78 -22.58
C GLU A 181 -13.75 -0.02 -21.91
N ALA A 182 -13.75 -0.13 -20.59
CA ALA A 182 -14.87 -0.78 -19.90
C ALA A 182 -16.20 -0.06 -20.15
N LYS A 183 -16.17 1.28 -20.23
CA LYS A 183 -17.34 2.10 -20.53
C LYS A 183 -17.80 1.95 -21.98
N SER A 184 -16.89 1.84 -22.94
CA SER A 184 -17.26 1.62 -24.35
C SER A 184 -17.93 0.26 -24.55
N ILE A 185 -17.50 -0.78 -23.83
CA ILE A 185 -18.03 -2.14 -23.96
C ILE A 185 -19.31 -2.35 -23.15
N THR A 186 -19.34 -1.93 -21.89
CA THR A 186 -20.42 -2.27 -20.95
C THR A 186 -21.41 -1.14 -20.70
N GLY A 187 -21.16 0.06 -21.25
CA GLY A 187 -21.94 1.28 -20.96
C GLY A 187 -21.68 1.89 -19.57
N PHE A 188 -21.05 1.15 -18.67
CA PHE A 188 -20.70 1.58 -17.31
C PHE A 188 -19.18 1.61 -17.12
N ASN A 189 -18.70 2.47 -16.21
CA ASN A 189 -17.31 2.41 -15.81
C ASN A 189 -17.06 1.03 -15.13
N GLY A 190 -16.10 0.24 -15.61
CA GLY A 190 -15.84 -1.11 -15.08
C GLY A 190 -15.58 -1.14 -13.57
N LEU A 191 -15.07 -0.04 -13.02
CA LEU A 191 -14.89 0.15 -11.58
C LEU A 191 -16.22 0.33 -10.83
N ALA A 192 -17.21 0.99 -11.45
CA ALA A 192 -18.56 1.09 -10.90
C ALA A 192 -19.26 -0.27 -10.93
N LEU A 193 -19.05 -1.05 -11.99
CA LEU A 193 -19.57 -2.42 -12.08
C LEU A 193 -18.99 -3.31 -10.98
N PHE A 194 -17.67 -3.25 -10.74
CA PHE A 194 -17.01 -4.00 -9.66
C PHE A 194 -17.52 -3.61 -8.26
N ARG A 195 -17.79 -2.33 -8.02
CA ARG A 195 -18.40 -1.86 -6.76
C ARG A 195 -19.82 -2.38 -6.56
N ALA A 196 -20.59 -2.52 -7.63
CA ALA A 196 -21.97 -3.02 -7.54
C ALA A 196 -22.08 -4.48 -7.06
N PHE A 197 -20.99 -5.26 -7.19
CA PHE A 197 -20.92 -6.65 -6.72
C PHE A 197 -20.39 -6.82 -5.28
N LEU A 198 -19.87 -5.76 -4.65
CA LEU A 198 -19.28 -5.78 -3.30
C LEU A 198 -20.25 -5.34 -2.21
#